data_AF-A0A381W0E4-F1
#
_entry.id   AF-A0A381W0E4-F1
#
_cell.length_a   1.000
_cell.length_b   1.000
_cell.length_c   1.000
_cell.angle_alpha   90.00
_cell.angle_beta   90.00
_cell.angle_gamma   90.00
#
_symmetry.space_group_name_H-M   'P 1'
#
loop_
_entity.id
_entity.type
_entity.pdbx_description
1 polymer ?
#
loop_
_entity_poly.entity_id
_entity_poly.type
_entity_poly.pdbx_seq_one_letter_code
_entity_poly.pdbx_strand_id
1 'polypeptide(L)'
;MYKARLFAARHARFYEALYNASSPIILSLLRGVNMLTRDKLDRPITWVEKKVKGFMFDCQMCGNCVLSTTGMTCPMNCPKTLRNGPCGGVRENGNCEVKPDMKCVWVEAWNGSTKMKNNTKIQEIQFAVNNDHKDTSAWIRLAKEGK
;
A
#
# COMPACT_ATOMS: atom_id res chain seq x y z
N MET A 1 15.52 0.67 1.94
CA MET A 1 14.05 0.50 1.81
C MET A 1 13.37 0.36 3.16
N TYR A 2 13.84 -0.52 4.08
CA TYR A 2 13.25 -0.65 5.43
C TYR A 2 13.06 0.68 6.20
N LYS A 3 14.09 1.54 6.29
CA LYS A 3 13.95 2.85 6.96
C LYS A 3 12.88 3.76 6.33
N ALA A 4 12.70 3.70 5.01
CA ALA A 4 11.72 4.51 4.29
C ALA A 4 10.29 4.07 4.60
N ARG A 5 10.01 2.76 4.63
CA ARG A 5 8.68 2.28 5.04
C ARG A 5 8.36 2.60 6.50
N LEU A 6 9.35 2.49 7.42
CA LEU A 6 9.16 2.90 8.82
C LEU A 6 8.82 4.40 8.91
N PHE A 7 9.50 5.21 8.11
CA PHE A 7 9.26 6.65 8.02
C PHE A 7 7.85 6.95 7.52
N ALA A 8 7.40 6.23 6.49
CA ALA A 8 6.05 6.35 5.94
C ALA A 8 4.97 6.05 7.00
N ALA A 9 5.09 4.94 7.72
CA ALA A 9 4.17 4.58 8.79
C ALA A 9 4.18 5.61 9.94
N ARG A 10 5.35 6.17 10.27
CA ARG A 10 5.45 7.20 11.32
C ARG A 10 4.75 8.51 10.94
N HIS A 11 4.76 8.86 9.65
CA HIS A 11 4.15 10.06 9.08
C HIS A 11 2.84 9.75 8.33
N ALA A 12 2.12 8.69 8.73
CA ALA A 12 0.94 8.20 8.02
C ALA A 12 -0.12 9.28 7.75
N ARG A 13 -0.31 10.24 8.67
CA ARG A 13 -1.22 11.39 8.49
C ARG A 13 -0.85 12.28 7.30
N PHE A 14 0.43 12.57 7.12
CA PHE A 14 0.92 13.38 6.00
C PHE A 14 0.68 12.64 4.68
N TYR A 15 1.03 11.36 4.65
CA TYR A 15 0.81 10.51 3.47
C TYR A 15 -0.68 10.30 3.18
N GLU A 16 -1.54 10.24 4.18
CA GLU A 16 -3.00 10.16 4.00
C GLU A 16 -3.52 11.44 3.38
N ALA A 17 -3.11 12.60 3.89
CA ALA A 17 -3.50 13.89 3.32
C ALA A 17 -3.02 14.00 1.86
N LEU A 18 -1.77 13.63 1.58
CA LEU A 18 -1.20 13.62 0.23
C LEU A 18 -1.96 12.65 -0.70
N TYR A 19 -2.26 11.44 -0.23
CA TYR A 19 -3.01 10.44 -1.00
C TYR A 19 -4.43 10.92 -1.30
N ASN A 20 -5.15 11.43 -0.31
CA ASN A 20 -6.52 11.91 -0.48
C ASN A 20 -6.58 13.15 -1.38
N ALA A 21 -5.59 14.04 -1.32
CA ALA A 21 -5.53 15.22 -2.19
C ALA A 21 -5.16 14.85 -3.65
N SER A 22 -4.22 13.93 -3.84
CA SER A 22 -3.71 13.59 -5.17
C SER A 22 -4.52 12.52 -5.90
N SER A 23 -5.12 11.55 -5.18
CA SER A 23 -5.87 10.43 -5.77
C SER A 23 -6.97 10.83 -6.76
N PRO A 24 -7.90 11.78 -6.49
CA PRO A 24 -8.95 12.11 -7.46
C PRO A 24 -8.38 12.71 -8.75
N ILE A 25 -7.32 13.52 -8.62
CA ILE A 25 -6.63 14.16 -9.75
C ILE A 25 -5.93 13.10 -10.59
N ILE A 26 -5.15 12.23 -9.95
CA ILE A 26 -4.42 11.13 -10.61
C ILE A 26 -5.40 10.20 -11.33
N LEU A 27 -6.48 9.78 -10.67
CA LEU A 27 -7.47 8.87 -11.25
C LEU A 27 -8.19 9.51 -12.44
N SER A 28 -8.57 10.78 -12.35
CA SER A 28 -9.20 11.52 -13.46
C SER A 28 -8.26 11.64 -14.66
N LEU A 29 -7.00 12.02 -14.43
CA LEU A 29 -5.97 12.10 -15.48
C LEU A 29 -5.72 10.73 -16.12
N LEU A 30 -5.57 9.67 -15.33
CA LEU A 30 -5.35 8.31 -15.84
C LEU A 30 -6.52 7.80 -16.67
N ARG A 31 -7.77 8.10 -16.28
CA ARG A 31 -8.95 7.78 -17.11
C ARG A 31 -8.90 8.50 -18.46
N GLY A 32 -8.61 9.80 -18.46
CA GLY A 32 -8.47 10.58 -19.70
C GLY A 32 -7.33 10.09 -20.59
N VAL A 33 -6.18 9.78 -20.00
CA VAL A 33 -5.02 9.23 -20.71
C VAL A 33 -5.33 7.87 -21.32
N ASN A 34 -5.99 6.97 -20.57
CA ASN A 34 -6.37 5.66 -21.10
C ASN A 34 -7.39 5.76 -22.23
N MET A 35 -8.35 6.68 -22.13
CA MET A 35 -9.30 6.97 -23.20
C MET A 35 -8.60 7.46 -24.48
N LEU A 36 -7.57 8.31 -24.34
CA LEU A 36 -6.85 8.88 -25.48
C LEU A 36 -5.82 7.92 -26.10
N THR A 37 -5.09 7.17 -25.27
CA THR A 37 -3.91 6.40 -25.70
C THR A 37 -4.16 4.90 -25.84
N ARG A 38 -5.39 4.43 -25.56
CA ARG A 38 -5.82 3.03 -25.69
C ARG A 38 -4.82 2.07 -25.03
N ASP A 39 -4.49 2.35 -23.77
CA ASP A 39 -3.59 1.60 -22.89
C ASP A 39 -2.09 1.56 -23.27
N LYS A 40 -1.65 2.32 -24.28
CA LYS A 40 -0.22 2.35 -24.69
C LYS A 40 0.72 2.87 -23.60
N LEU A 41 0.22 3.66 -22.66
CA LEU A 41 1.00 4.22 -21.54
C LEU A 41 0.96 3.36 -20.26
N ASP A 42 0.31 2.20 -20.27
CA ASP A 42 0.18 1.37 -19.07
C ASP A 42 1.55 0.91 -18.53
N ARG A 43 2.47 0.53 -19.44
CA ARG A 43 3.83 0.10 -19.10
C ARG A 43 4.68 1.17 -18.43
N PRO A 44 4.86 2.38 -19.02
CA PRO A 44 5.67 3.42 -18.37
C PRO A 44 5.06 3.87 -17.04
N ILE A 45 3.74 3.99 -16.94
CA ILE A 45 3.06 4.34 -15.68
C ILE A 45 3.32 3.27 -14.61
N THR A 46 3.21 1.99 -14.95
CA THR A 46 3.51 0.88 -14.04
C THR A 46 4.97 0.90 -13.57
N TRP A 47 5.91 1.23 -14.47
CA TRP A 47 7.32 1.36 -14.12
C TRP A 47 7.57 2.51 -13.12
N VAL A 48 6.96 3.68 -13.36
CA VAL A 48 7.04 4.83 -12.44
C VAL A 48 6.44 4.46 -11.09
N GLU A 49 5.25 3.83 -11.07
CA GLU A 49 4.61 3.37 -9.85
C GLU A 49 5.52 2.42 -9.06
N LYS A 50 6.13 1.44 -9.73
CA LYS A 50 7.04 0.47 -9.12
C LYS A 50 8.24 1.14 -8.47
N LYS A 51 8.85 2.12 -9.14
CA LYS A 51 10.00 2.87 -8.60
C LYS A 51 9.61 3.73 -7.39
N VAL A 52 8.55 4.52 -7.52
CA VAL A 52 8.09 5.43 -6.46
C VAL A 52 7.59 4.65 -5.24
N LYS A 53 6.65 3.71 -5.44
CA LYS A 53 6.10 2.91 -4.32
C LYS A 53 7.11 1.93 -3.75
N GLY A 54 8.00 1.37 -4.57
CA GLY A 54 9.09 0.51 -4.12
C GLY A 54 10.05 1.24 -3.17
N PHE A 55 10.46 2.46 -3.54
CA PHE A 55 11.36 3.25 -2.68
C PHE A 55 10.70 3.69 -1.37
N MET A 56 9.47 4.19 -1.44
CA MET A 56 8.80 4.82 -0.29
C MET A 56 8.21 3.82 0.69
N PHE A 57 7.53 2.79 0.18
CA PHE A 57 6.71 1.88 0.99
C PHE A 57 7.20 0.43 0.96
N ASP A 58 8.34 0.17 0.30
CA ASP A 58 8.85 -1.20 0.09
C ASP A 58 7.77 -2.06 -0.61
N CYS A 59 7.14 -1.49 -1.64
CA CYS A 59 5.99 -2.09 -2.30
C CYS A 59 6.36 -3.35 -3.08
N GLN A 60 5.62 -4.45 -2.83
CA GLN A 60 5.80 -5.73 -3.50
C GLN A 60 5.02 -5.87 -4.81
N MET A 61 4.45 -4.78 -5.33
CA MET A 61 3.69 -4.74 -6.60
C MET A 61 2.64 -5.85 -6.75
N CYS A 62 1.82 -6.08 -5.71
CA CYS A 62 0.78 -7.09 -5.72
C CYS A 62 -0.49 -6.71 -6.52
N GLY A 63 -0.52 -5.53 -7.15
CA GLY A 63 -1.67 -4.98 -7.89
C GLY A 63 -2.89 -4.57 -7.03
N ASN A 64 -2.89 -4.91 -5.74
CA ASN A 64 -4.00 -4.77 -4.81
C ASN A 64 -3.62 -3.84 -3.64
N CYS A 65 -3.36 -2.57 -3.96
CA CYS A 65 -2.86 -1.59 -2.98
C CYS A 65 -3.89 -1.31 -1.87
N VAL A 66 -3.44 -1.39 -0.61
CA VAL A 66 -4.24 -1.11 0.60
C VAL A 66 -3.53 -0.15 1.58
N LEU A 67 -2.51 0.59 1.11
CA LEU A 67 -1.72 1.49 1.96
C LEU A 67 -2.59 2.51 2.72
N SER A 68 -3.63 3.03 2.07
CA SER A 68 -4.55 4.01 2.63
C SER A 68 -5.46 3.48 3.75
N THR A 69 -5.57 2.16 3.92
CA THR A 69 -6.34 1.54 5.02
C THR A 69 -5.42 0.93 6.08
N THR A 70 -4.15 0.71 5.75
CA THR A 70 -3.18 -0.03 6.59
C THR A 70 -2.09 0.88 7.15
N GLY A 71 -2.43 2.12 7.53
CA GLY A 71 -1.47 3.01 8.18
C GLY A 71 -0.25 3.35 7.32
N MET A 72 -0.41 3.39 5.99
CA MET A 72 0.68 3.58 5.02
C MET A 72 1.76 2.49 5.07
N THR A 73 1.40 1.31 5.53
CA THR A 73 2.29 0.15 5.65
C THR A 73 1.82 -0.95 4.70
N CYS A 74 2.68 -1.44 3.80
CA CYS A 74 2.30 -2.50 2.86
C CYS A 74 2.26 -3.87 3.58
N PRO A 75 1.09 -4.58 3.66
CA PRO A 75 0.99 -5.88 4.34
C PRO A 75 1.83 -6.98 3.67
N MET A 76 2.13 -6.81 2.38
CA MET A 76 2.94 -7.77 1.61
C MET A 76 4.41 -7.82 2.05
N ASN A 77 4.86 -6.90 2.90
CA ASN A 77 6.16 -6.98 3.55
C ASN A 77 6.20 -8.00 4.70
N CYS A 78 5.05 -8.55 5.08
CA CYS A 78 4.96 -9.63 6.07
C CYS A 78 5.54 -10.92 5.44
N PRO A 79 6.46 -11.64 6.12
CA PRO A 79 6.99 -12.91 5.63
C PRO A 79 5.92 -13.99 5.39
N LYS A 80 4.78 -13.87 6.10
CA LYS A 80 3.62 -14.75 5.94
C LYS A 80 2.64 -14.27 4.87
N THR A 81 2.91 -13.15 4.20
CA THR A 81 2.06 -12.53 3.18
C THR A 81 0.60 -12.29 3.64
N LEU A 82 0.40 -12.05 4.94
CA LEU A 82 -0.92 -11.87 5.54
C LEU A 82 -1.44 -10.45 5.30
N ARG A 83 -2.54 -10.36 4.54
CA ARG A 83 -3.22 -9.09 4.25
C ARG A 83 -4.11 -8.60 5.39
N ASN A 84 -4.49 -9.48 6.31
CA ASN A 84 -5.23 -9.18 7.54
C ASN A 84 -4.42 -9.74 8.73
N GLY A 85 -4.42 -9.04 9.87
CA GLY A 85 -3.66 -9.45 11.04
C GLY A 85 -4.12 -8.71 12.29
N PRO A 86 -3.34 -8.76 13.38
CA PRO A 86 -2.07 -9.49 13.53
C PRO A 86 -2.24 -11.02 13.53
N CYS A 87 -1.14 -11.76 13.33
CA CYS A 87 -1.12 -13.22 13.24
C CYS A 87 -0.88 -13.97 14.58
N GLY A 88 -0.93 -13.27 15.71
CA GLY A 88 -0.55 -13.80 17.03
C GLY A 88 0.96 -13.93 17.27
N GLY A 89 1.77 -14.11 16.23
CA GLY A 89 3.24 -14.24 16.29
C GLY A 89 4.04 -12.96 16.50
N VAL A 90 3.49 -11.97 17.21
CA VAL A 90 4.22 -10.72 17.49
C VAL A 90 5.03 -10.92 18.76
N ARG A 91 6.33 -10.69 18.69
CA ARG A 91 7.22 -10.74 19.87
C ARG A 91 6.88 -9.59 20.83
N GLU A 92 7.21 -9.75 22.10
CA GLU A 92 6.95 -8.73 23.14
C GLU A 92 7.54 -7.34 22.81
N ASN A 93 8.68 -7.32 22.10
CA ASN A 93 9.31 -6.08 21.64
C ASN A 93 8.64 -5.46 20.38
N GLY A 94 7.53 -6.03 19.90
CA GLY A 94 6.80 -5.60 18.70
C GLY A 94 7.40 -6.08 17.37
N ASN A 95 8.38 -7.00 17.40
CA ASN A 95 9.01 -7.54 16.20
C ASN A 95 8.29 -8.81 15.70
N CYS A 96 8.60 -9.20 14.46
CA CYS A 96 8.04 -10.39 13.83
C CYS A 96 8.64 -11.68 14.44
N GLU A 97 7.83 -12.74 14.61
CA GLU A 97 8.35 -14.06 15.00
C GLU A 97 9.36 -14.63 13.99
N VAL A 98 9.06 -14.54 12.68
CA VAL A 98 9.83 -15.15 11.59
C VAL A 98 11.12 -14.38 11.32
N LYS A 99 11.08 -13.04 11.44
CA LYS A 99 12.22 -12.16 11.24
C LYS A 99 12.44 -11.31 12.49
N PRO A 100 13.27 -11.78 13.44
CA PRO A 100 13.44 -11.14 14.75
C PRO A 100 13.87 -9.67 14.69
N ASP A 101 14.65 -9.28 13.68
CA ASP A 101 15.18 -7.91 13.53
C ASP A 101 14.21 -6.95 12.85
N MET A 102 13.07 -7.46 12.36
CA MET A 102 12.08 -6.70 11.62
C MET A 102 10.88 -6.38 12.53
N LYS A 103 10.45 -5.11 12.57
CA LYS A 103 9.19 -4.73 13.22
C LYS A 103 8.02 -5.46 12.56
N CYS A 104 7.05 -5.88 13.37
CA CYS A 104 5.87 -6.54 12.84
C CYS A 104 5.09 -5.56 11.98
N VAL A 105 4.88 -5.92 10.71
CA VAL A 105 4.17 -5.09 9.72
C VAL A 105 2.78 -4.67 10.22
N TRP A 106 2.08 -5.53 10.96
CA TRP A 106 0.76 -5.22 11.52
C TRP A 106 0.80 -4.28 12.72
N VAL A 107 1.85 -4.36 13.54
CA VAL A 107 2.08 -3.38 14.61
C VAL A 107 2.35 -2.00 14.00
N GLU A 108 3.16 -1.95 12.93
CA GLU A 108 3.41 -0.72 12.19
C GLU A 108 2.14 -0.16 11.54
N ALA A 109 1.36 -1.01 10.85
CA ALA A 109 0.11 -0.63 10.23
C ALA A 109 -0.89 -0.06 11.24
N TRP A 110 -1.03 -0.71 12.40
CA TRP A 110 -1.88 -0.23 13.49
C TRP A 110 -1.42 1.14 14.01
N ASN A 111 -0.14 1.27 14.34
CA ASN A 111 0.45 2.54 14.82
C ASN A 111 0.39 3.67 13.78
N GLY A 112 0.45 3.35 12.49
CA GLY A 112 0.24 4.30 11.40
C GLY A 112 -1.24 4.70 11.29
N SER A 113 -2.14 3.73 11.35
CA SER A 113 -3.59 3.95 11.25
C SER A 113 -4.11 4.83 12.37
N THR A 114 -3.65 4.64 13.62
CA THR A 114 -4.07 5.50 14.75
C THR A 114 -3.72 6.98 14.57
N LYS A 115 -2.76 7.31 13.70
CA LYS A 115 -2.37 8.69 13.36
C LYS A 115 -3.17 9.28 12.21
N MET A 116 -3.82 8.43 11.41
CA MET A 116 -4.65 8.83 10.28
C MET A 116 -5.99 9.38 10.75
N LYS A 117 -6.62 10.23 9.94
CA LYS A 117 -7.98 10.73 10.17
C LYS A 117 -8.98 9.58 10.07
N ASN A 118 -8.80 8.68 9.10
CA ASN A 118 -9.63 7.50 8.91
C ASN A 118 -9.05 6.25 9.63
N ASN A 119 -8.79 6.37 10.93
CA ASN A 119 -8.11 5.34 11.72
C ASN A 119 -8.86 4.00 11.85
N THR A 120 -10.16 3.97 11.57
CA THR A 120 -11.00 2.77 11.66
C THR A 120 -10.90 1.86 10.44
N LYS A 121 -10.43 2.36 9.29
CA LYS A 121 -10.37 1.59 8.03
C LYS A 121 -9.46 0.36 8.10
N ILE A 122 -8.53 0.32 9.05
CA ILE A 122 -7.68 -0.85 9.26
C ILE A 122 -8.46 -2.09 9.74
N GLN A 123 -9.65 -1.88 10.30
CA GLN A 123 -10.53 -2.96 10.75
C GLN A 123 -11.36 -3.56 9.60
N GLU A 124 -11.38 -2.91 8.43
CA GLU A 124 -12.06 -3.43 7.25
C GLU A 124 -11.31 -4.68 6.73
N ILE A 125 -12.01 -5.81 6.72
CA ILE A 125 -11.47 -7.08 6.23
C ILE A 125 -11.09 -6.92 4.76
N GLN A 126 -9.81 -7.12 4.46
CA GLN A 126 -9.30 -7.07 3.10
C GLN A 126 -9.39 -8.45 2.45
N PHE A 127 -9.91 -8.54 1.23
CA PHE A 127 -9.92 -9.79 0.48
C PHE A 127 -8.51 -10.30 0.18
N ALA A 128 -8.37 -11.60 -0.06
CA ALA A 128 -7.10 -12.19 -0.50
C ALA A 128 -6.52 -11.42 -1.71
N VAL A 129 -5.19 -11.37 -1.79
CA VAL A 129 -4.51 -10.76 -2.94
C VAL A 129 -4.78 -11.62 -4.17
N ASN A 130 -5.29 -11.01 -5.24
CA ASN A 130 -5.33 -11.66 -6.54
C ASN A 130 -3.92 -11.62 -7.17
N ASN A 131 -3.29 -12.78 -7.31
CA ASN A 131 -1.96 -12.90 -7.88
C ASN A 131 -1.90 -12.66 -9.39
N ASP A 132 -3.04 -12.69 -10.10
CA ASP A 132 -3.10 -12.35 -11.52
C ASP A 132 -2.72 -10.89 -11.78
N HIS A 133 -2.83 -10.03 -10.75
CA HIS A 133 -2.46 -8.62 -10.81
C HIS A 133 -1.02 -8.35 -10.36
N LYS A 134 -0.21 -9.39 -10.13
CA LYS A 134 1.19 -9.20 -9.75
C LYS A 134 1.95 -8.43 -10.83
N ASP A 135 2.80 -7.50 -10.40
CA ASP A 135 3.57 -6.58 -11.26
C ASP A 135 2.73 -5.61 -12.12
N THR A 136 1.41 -5.50 -11.86
CA THR A 136 0.54 -4.51 -12.50
C THR A 136 0.36 -3.25 -11.64
N SER A 137 0.03 -2.13 -12.28
CA SER A 137 -0.27 -0.86 -11.61
C SER A 137 -1.61 -0.91 -10.86
N ALA A 138 -1.58 -0.58 -9.56
CA ALA A 138 -2.82 -0.44 -8.81
C ALA A 138 -3.59 0.82 -9.23
N TRP A 139 -2.91 1.89 -9.65
CA TRP A 139 -3.55 3.12 -10.10
C TRP A 139 -4.33 2.97 -11.40
N ILE A 140 -3.75 2.30 -12.40
CA ILE A 140 -4.43 2.02 -13.67
C ILE A 140 -5.67 1.16 -13.43
N ARG A 141 -5.56 0.15 -12.56
CA ARG A 141 -6.70 -0.70 -12.21
C ARG A 141 -7.81 0.09 -11.53
N LEU A 142 -7.49 0.92 -10.52
CA LEU A 142 -8.48 1.78 -9.85
C LEU A 142 -9.14 2.74 -10.85
N ALA A 143 -8.37 3.33 -11.76
CA ALA A 143 -8.91 4.19 -12.82
C ALA A 143 -9.91 3.46 -13.72
N LYS A 144 -9.61 2.20 -14.11
CA LYS A 144 -10.47 1.33 -14.92
C LYS A 144 -11.72 0.85 -14.17
N GLU A 145 -11.60 0.59 -12.86
CA GLU A 145 -12.71 0.16 -11.99
C GLU A 145 -13.65 1.31 -11.58
N GLY A 146 -13.28 2.57 -11.86
CA GLY A 146 -14.09 3.73 -11.49
C GLY A 146 -14.14 4.03 -9.99
N LYS A 147 -13.28 3.39 -9.19
CA LYS A 147 -13.15 3.57 -7.74
C LYS A 147 -12.23 4.74 -7.38
#